data_AF-A0A3B9NH99-F1
#
_entry.id   AF-A0A3B9NH99-F1
#
_cell.length_a   1.000
_cell.length_b   1.000
_cell.length_c   1.000
_cell.angle_alpha   90.00
_cell.angle_beta   90.00
_cell.angle_gamma   90.00
#
_symmetry.space_group_name_H-M   'P 1'
#
loop_
_entity.id
_entity.type
_entity.pdbx_description
1 polymer ?
#
loop_
_entity_poly.entity_id
_entity_poly.type
_entity_poly.pdbx_seq_one_letter_code
_entity_poly.pdbx_strand_id
1 'polypeptide(L)'
;MIKSIRFLLLGLFLWENVSAQKLPTDYVNPFIGTSNYGTTNPGAQVPNGLMNVSPFNVMGSSLNAFDKDARWWSTPYEHSNSYFTGFSHVNLSGVGCPDMGSLLLMPTSGKLEVDYHQYGSTYTQEVAHPGYYSNILKKYGIKTEVSATTRVGVSKFTFPKGQANILLNLGEGLTNETGATVRYVSDTEIEGSKLLGSFCYTNNQAVYPIFFVMRVNKKPSKRGYWK
;
A
#
# COMPACT_ATOMS: atom_id res chain seq x y z
N MET A 1 11.11 -45.20 -68.55
CA MET A 1 11.34 -43.86 -67.97
C MET A 1 10.12 -43.47 -67.14
N ILE A 2 10.35 -43.21 -65.85
CA ILE A 2 9.37 -43.27 -64.75
C ILE A 2 8.59 -41.95 -64.63
N LYS A 3 7.26 -42.03 -64.47
CA LYS A 3 6.34 -40.91 -64.21
C LYS A 3 6.52 -40.41 -62.76
N SER A 4 6.74 -39.12 -62.58
CA SER A 4 6.83 -38.45 -61.27
C SER A 4 5.43 -38.13 -60.74
N ILE A 5 5.08 -38.69 -59.58
CA ILE A 5 3.87 -38.37 -58.81
C ILE A 5 4.29 -37.35 -57.74
N ARG A 6 3.76 -36.12 -57.82
CA ARG A 6 3.90 -35.10 -56.77
C ARG A 6 2.79 -35.33 -55.74
N PHE A 7 3.17 -35.78 -54.54
CA PHE A 7 2.28 -35.77 -53.37
C PHE A 7 2.14 -34.34 -52.84
N LEU A 8 0.91 -33.83 -52.83
CA LEU A 8 0.52 -32.59 -52.16
C LEU A 8 0.12 -32.94 -50.71
N LEU A 9 0.96 -32.60 -49.74
CA LEU A 9 0.64 -32.70 -48.32
C LEU A 9 -0.10 -31.42 -47.88
N LEU A 10 -1.42 -31.49 -47.72
CA LEU A 10 -2.18 -30.50 -46.97
C LEU A 10 -1.88 -30.69 -45.47
N GLY A 11 -1.15 -29.76 -44.88
CA GLY A 11 -0.96 -29.68 -43.42
C GLY A 11 -2.21 -29.14 -42.74
N LEU A 12 -2.90 -29.99 -41.97
CA LEU A 12 -3.90 -29.59 -40.98
C LEU A 12 -3.17 -28.93 -39.80
N PHE A 13 -3.28 -27.60 -39.68
CA PHE A 13 -2.91 -26.90 -38.45
C PHE A 13 -4.03 -27.11 -37.42
N LEU A 14 -3.81 -28.04 -36.48
CA LEU A 14 -4.60 -28.14 -35.26
C LEU A 14 -4.24 -26.96 -34.35
N TRP A 15 -5.20 -26.05 -34.16
CA TRP A 15 -5.09 -24.96 -33.20
C TRP A 15 -5.47 -25.50 -31.83
N GLU A 16 -4.49 -25.97 -31.06
CA GLU A 16 -4.74 -26.32 -29.67
C GLU A 16 -4.93 -25.04 -28.86
N ASN A 17 -6.15 -24.85 -28.35
CA ASN A 17 -6.44 -23.85 -27.34
C ASN A 17 -5.85 -24.34 -26.01
N VAL A 18 -4.62 -23.94 -25.71
CA VAL A 18 -4.02 -24.16 -24.40
C VAL A 18 -4.73 -23.26 -23.40
N SER A 19 -5.71 -23.81 -22.67
CA SER A 19 -6.24 -23.16 -21.47
C SER A 19 -5.16 -23.17 -20.39
N ALA A 20 -4.68 -21.98 -20.01
CA ALA A 20 -3.74 -21.85 -18.91
C ALA A 20 -4.38 -22.39 -17.61
N GLN A 21 -3.67 -23.30 -16.93
CA GLN A 21 -4.12 -23.86 -15.65
C GLN A 21 -4.08 -22.77 -14.58
N LYS A 22 -5.15 -22.63 -13.79
CA LYS A 22 -5.20 -21.69 -12.65
C LYS A 22 -4.07 -22.02 -11.67
N LEU A 23 -3.35 -20.99 -11.25
CA LEU A 23 -2.36 -21.07 -10.18
C LEU A 23 -3.06 -21.00 -8.82
N PRO A 24 -2.48 -21.59 -7.74
CA PRO A 24 -3.04 -21.46 -6.40
C PRO A 24 -3.28 -20.01 -5.95
N THR A 25 -2.44 -19.08 -6.42
CA THR A 25 -2.57 -17.64 -6.14
C THR A 25 -3.84 -17.03 -6.74
N ASP A 26 -4.38 -17.59 -7.82
CA ASP A 26 -5.57 -17.09 -8.51
C ASP A 26 -6.86 -17.31 -7.70
N TYR A 27 -6.80 -18.16 -6.66
CA TYR A 27 -7.91 -18.41 -5.74
C TYR A 27 -7.93 -17.47 -4.54
N VAL A 28 -6.84 -16.73 -4.29
CA VAL A 28 -6.74 -15.86 -3.12
C VAL A 28 -7.45 -14.54 -3.40
N ASN A 29 -8.40 -14.18 -2.55
CA ASN A 29 -9.03 -12.86 -2.53
C ASN A 29 -8.61 -12.10 -1.26
N PRO A 30 -7.66 -11.14 -1.36
CA PRO A 30 -7.19 -10.35 -0.21
C PRO A 30 -8.25 -9.46 0.44
N PHE A 31 -9.41 -9.23 -0.20
CA PHE A 31 -10.49 -8.44 0.38
C PHE A 31 -11.35 -9.23 1.37
N ILE A 32 -11.24 -10.56 1.44
CA ILE A 32 -11.98 -11.36 2.42
C ILE A 32 -11.51 -11.01 3.84
N GLY A 33 -12.46 -10.62 4.70
CA GLY A 33 -12.19 -10.21 6.08
C GLY A 33 -11.85 -8.73 6.26
N THR A 34 -11.88 -7.93 5.19
CA THR A 34 -11.56 -6.49 5.24
C THR A 34 -12.75 -5.60 5.62
N SER A 35 -13.87 -6.21 6.01
CA SER A 35 -15.05 -5.54 6.54
C SER A 35 -15.70 -6.36 7.64
N ASN A 36 -16.72 -5.79 8.31
CA ASN A 36 -17.51 -6.46 9.34
C ASN A 36 -16.65 -7.10 10.44
N TYR A 37 -15.68 -6.35 10.97
CA TYR A 37 -14.81 -6.75 12.08
C TYR A 37 -13.89 -7.96 11.81
N GLY A 38 -13.69 -8.35 10.55
CA GLY A 38 -12.67 -9.36 10.21
C GLY A 38 -11.25 -8.84 10.45
N THR A 39 -11.01 -7.55 10.27
CA THR A 39 -9.75 -6.84 10.54
C THR A 39 -8.53 -7.37 9.77
N THR A 40 -8.75 -7.99 8.61
CA THR A 40 -7.66 -8.26 7.65
C THR A 40 -7.36 -7.01 6.82
N ASN A 41 -6.31 -7.07 6.00
CA ASN A 41 -5.95 -6.00 5.07
C ASN A 41 -5.58 -6.59 3.69
N PRO A 42 -5.86 -5.86 2.59
CA PRO A 42 -5.56 -6.31 1.23
C PRO A 42 -4.12 -5.97 0.80
N GLY A 43 -3.27 -5.57 1.75
CA GLY A 43 -1.93 -5.08 1.47
C GLY A 43 -1.00 -6.12 0.86
N ALA A 44 0.06 -5.63 0.23
CA ALA A 44 1.09 -6.49 -0.33
C ALA A 44 1.98 -7.08 0.77
N GLN A 45 2.07 -8.40 0.81
CA GLN A 45 2.93 -9.15 1.73
C GLN A 45 3.33 -10.49 1.12
N VAL A 46 4.54 -10.95 1.45
CA VAL A 46 5.00 -12.33 1.17
C VAL A 46 4.77 -13.22 2.39
N PRO A 47 4.66 -14.55 2.24
CA PRO A 47 4.48 -15.45 3.37
C PRO A 47 5.50 -15.21 4.48
N ASN A 48 5.02 -15.00 5.72
CA ASN A 48 5.84 -14.73 6.90
C ASN A 48 6.79 -13.51 6.79
N GLY A 49 6.48 -12.56 5.90
CA GLY A 49 7.24 -11.32 5.77
C GLY A 49 6.97 -10.36 6.92
N LEU A 50 8.02 -9.68 7.40
CA LEU A 50 7.90 -8.53 8.30
C LEU A 50 7.15 -7.38 7.61
N MET A 51 7.46 -7.15 6.35
CA MET A 51 6.87 -6.05 5.60
C MET A 51 5.49 -6.41 5.07
N ASN A 52 4.52 -5.57 5.42
CA ASN A 52 3.21 -5.51 4.83
C ASN A 52 2.96 -4.04 4.43
N VAL A 53 2.68 -3.79 3.14
CA VAL A 53 2.36 -2.44 2.64
C VAL A 53 0.86 -2.39 2.34
N SER A 54 0.10 -1.73 3.21
CA SER A 54 -1.37 -1.72 3.16
C SER A 54 -1.92 -0.34 2.86
N PRO A 55 -3.02 -0.24 2.07
CA PRO A 55 -3.76 1.01 1.98
C PRO A 55 -4.25 1.45 3.35
N PHE A 56 -4.20 2.76 3.60
CA PHE A 56 -4.73 3.38 4.81
C PHE A 56 -5.95 4.22 4.45
N ASN A 57 -7.14 3.78 4.88
CA ASN A 57 -8.40 4.46 4.56
C ASN A 57 -9.33 4.62 5.78
N VAL A 58 -8.78 4.58 6.99
CA VAL A 58 -9.54 4.65 8.26
C VAL A 58 -9.33 5.96 9.00
N MET A 59 -8.96 7.04 8.30
CA MET A 59 -8.72 8.35 8.92
C MET A 59 -8.96 9.48 7.93
N GLY A 60 -9.35 10.64 8.45
CA GLY A 60 -9.22 11.90 7.73
C GLY A 60 -10.43 12.37 6.96
N SER A 61 -11.57 11.67 7.04
CA SER A 61 -12.76 12.06 6.30
C SER A 61 -14.05 11.52 6.88
N SER A 62 -15.10 12.35 6.86
CA SER A 62 -16.49 11.94 7.13
C SER A 62 -17.08 11.04 6.04
N LEU A 63 -16.38 10.84 4.92
CA LEU A 63 -16.76 9.86 3.89
C LEU A 63 -16.48 8.42 4.32
N ASN A 64 -15.70 8.22 5.38
CA ASN A 64 -15.42 6.91 5.93
C ASN A 64 -16.52 6.50 6.91
N ALA A 65 -17.02 5.28 6.76
CA ALA A 65 -17.98 4.68 7.68
C ALA A 65 -17.31 4.25 9.00
N PHE A 66 -16.03 3.92 8.95
CA PHE A 66 -15.22 3.50 10.09
C PHE A 66 -13.96 4.36 10.20
N ASP A 67 -13.61 4.74 11.42
CA ASP A 67 -12.45 5.56 11.72
C ASP A 67 -11.58 4.85 12.76
N LYS A 68 -10.26 4.98 12.63
CA LYS A 68 -9.26 4.37 13.52
C LYS A 68 -9.49 4.71 14.99
N ASP A 69 -9.98 5.92 15.28
CA ASP A 69 -10.17 6.42 16.63
C ASP A 69 -11.56 6.09 17.19
N ALA A 70 -12.39 5.40 16.40
CA ALA A 70 -13.71 4.96 16.80
C ALA A 70 -13.75 3.44 16.94
N ARG A 71 -14.54 2.94 17.90
CA ARG A 71 -14.91 1.52 18.01
C ARG A 71 -13.71 0.54 18.04
N TRP A 72 -12.57 0.98 18.57
CA TRP A 72 -11.36 0.16 18.67
C TRP A 72 -10.89 -0.40 17.32
N TRP A 73 -11.00 0.39 16.25
CA TRP A 73 -10.70 -0.07 14.91
C TRP A 73 -9.19 -0.36 14.74
N SER A 74 -8.87 -1.64 14.55
CA SER A 74 -7.51 -2.19 14.70
C SER A 74 -6.79 -2.51 13.38
N THR A 75 -7.35 -2.07 12.25
CA THR A 75 -6.83 -2.36 10.90
C THR A 75 -6.67 -1.07 10.10
N PRO A 76 -5.63 -0.93 9.25
CA PRO A 76 -5.44 0.27 8.44
C PRO A 76 -6.49 0.41 7.33
N TYR A 77 -7.26 -0.64 7.06
CA TYR A 77 -8.15 -0.71 5.91
C TYR A 77 -9.53 -1.24 6.30
N GLU A 78 -10.56 -0.59 5.78
CA GLU A 78 -11.95 -1.03 5.79
C GLU A 78 -12.53 -0.92 4.37
N HIS A 79 -13.07 -2.01 3.85
CA HIS A 79 -13.54 -2.10 2.46
C HIS A 79 -14.66 -1.11 2.13
N SER A 80 -15.51 -0.78 3.10
CA SER A 80 -16.61 0.18 2.94
C SER A 80 -16.15 1.64 2.96
N ASN A 81 -14.92 1.92 3.38
CA ASN A 81 -14.35 3.26 3.34
C ASN A 81 -13.87 3.61 1.94
N SER A 82 -13.85 4.91 1.63
CA SER A 82 -13.49 5.38 0.29
C SER A 82 -12.45 6.48 0.29
N TYR A 83 -12.03 6.98 1.45
CA TYR A 83 -11.05 8.07 1.56
C TYR A 83 -9.68 7.53 2.00
N PHE A 84 -8.71 7.63 1.09
CA PHE A 84 -7.35 7.11 1.24
C PHE A 84 -6.39 8.21 1.68
N THR A 85 -5.59 7.92 2.71
CA THR A 85 -4.61 8.85 3.31
C THR A 85 -3.17 8.35 3.25
N GLY A 86 -2.90 7.26 2.52
CA GLY A 86 -1.55 6.78 2.23
C GLY A 86 -1.42 5.27 2.33
N PHE A 87 -0.19 4.79 2.19
CA PHE A 87 0.19 3.40 2.45
C PHE A 87 0.89 3.29 3.80
N SER A 88 0.35 2.50 4.71
CA SER A 88 1.04 2.12 5.94
C SER A 88 2.01 0.96 5.69
N HIS A 89 3.05 0.92 6.51
CA HIS A 89 4.06 -0.12 6.52
C HIS A 89 4.09 -0.80 7.87
N VAL A 90 4.24 -2.14 7.84
CA VAL A 90 4.16 -3.02 9.01
C VAL A 90 2.77 -2.95 9.62
N ASN A 91 1.98 -4.00 9.40
CA ASN A 91 0.57 -4.05 9.81
C ASN A 91 0.28 -5.40 10.43
N LEU A 92 -0.61 -5.40 11.41
CA LEU A 92 -1.21 -6.61 11.95
C LEU A 92 -2.47 -6.98 11.14
N SER A 93 -2.86 -8.25 11.22
CA SER A 93 -4.03 -8.79 10.50
C SER A 93 -4.83 -9.69 11.43
N GLY A 94 -6.14 -9.44 11.54
CA GLY A 94 -7.03 -10.25 12.36
C GLY A 94 -6.93 -9.96 13.87
N VAL A 95 -6.44 -8.79 14.28
CA VAL A 95 -6.23 -8.44 15.69
C VAL A 95 -7.37 -7.62 16.27
N GLY A 96 -7.67 -7.81 17.56
CA GLY A 96 -8.77 -7.12 18.25
C GLY A 96 -8.43 -5.74 18.84
N CYS A 97 -7.18 -5.29 18.75
CA CYS A 97 -6.78 -3.95 19.19
C CYS A 97 -5.73 -3.37 18.23
N PRO A 98 -5.69 -2.03 18.09
CA PRO A 98 -4.77 -1.35 17.19
C PRO A 98 -3.32 -1.47 17.68
N ASP A 99 -2.43 -1.79 16.74
CA ASP A 99 -0.99 -1.64 16.86
C ASP A 99 -0.38 -1.52 15.45
N MET A 100 0.86 -1.04 15.35
CA MET A 100 1.58 -0.85 14.09
C MET A 100 0.85 0.12 13.16
N GLY A 101 0.74 -0.18 11.85
CA GLY A 101 -0.02 0.63 10.88
C GLY A 101 0.46 2.07 10.78
N SER A 102 1.75 2.21 10.48
CA SER A 102 2.46 3.46 10.61
C SER A 102 3.25 3.79 9.34
N LEU A 103 4.04 4.87 9.35
CA LEU A 103 4.87 5.29 8.21
C LEU A 103 4.04 5.50 6.93
N LEU A 104 3.12 6.47 6.96
CA LEU A 104 2.12 6.64 5.91
C LEU A 104 2.74 7.32 4.68
N LEU A 105 2.90 6.57 3.60
CA LEU A 105 3.45 7.05 2.33
C LEU A 105 2.32 7.46 1.38
N MET A 106 2.25 8.74 1.01
CA MET A 106 1.20 9.28 0.16
C MET A 106 1.78 10.03 -1.06
N PRO A 107 1.44 9.63 -2.30
CA PRO A 107 1.74 10.42 -3.48
C PRO A 107 0.65 11.48 -3.76
N THR A 108 1.04 12.70 -4.08
CA THR A 108 0.11 13.77 -4.50
C THR A 108 0.61 14.52 -5.73
N SER A 109 -0.28 15.23 -6.41
CA SER A 109 0.04 16.04 -7.59
C SER A 109 -0.44 17.48 -7.40
N GLY A 110 0.30 18.43 -7.97
CA GLY A 110 0.03 19.87 -7.85
C GLY A 110 0.68 20.51 -6.62
N LYS A 111 0.05 21.59 -6.12
CA LYS A 111 0.56 22.35 -4.95
C LYS A 111 0.66 21.42 -3.74
N LEU A 112 1.79 21.51 -3.03
CA LEU A 112 2.00 20.75 -1.79
C LEU A 112 0.93 21.11 -0.76
N GLU A 113 0.28 20.08 -0.24
CA GLU A 113 -0.67 20.09 0.87
C GLU A 113 -0.26 18.96 1.83
N VAL A 114 -0.22 19.24 3.13
CA VAL A 114 0.30 18.33 4.17
C VAL A 114 -0.74 17.95 5.22
N ASP A 115 -1.89 18.61 5.25
CA ASP A 115 -3.03 18.20 6.08
C ASP A 115 -3.69 16.97 5.46
N TYR A 116 -3.78 15.86 6.21
CA TYR A 116 -4.35 14.59 5.72
C TYR A 116 -5.85 14.66 5.45
N HIS A 117 -6.57 15.61 6.06
CA HIS A 117 -7.96 15.91 5.72
C HIS A 117 -8.10 16.53 4.33
N GLN A 118 -7.03 17.16 3.85
CA GLN A 118 -7.00 17.85 2.56
C GLN A 118 -6.25 17.06 1.50
N TYR A 119 -5.08 16.49 1.80
CA TYR A 119 -4.30 15.76 0.81
C TYR A 119 -4.90 14.40 0.46
N GLY A 120 -5.74 13.82 1.32
CA GLY A 120 -6.35 12.53 1.04
C GLY A 120 -7.21 12.55 -0.22
N SER A 121 -7.49 11.36 -0.74
CA SER A 121 -8.18 11.20 -2.02
C SER A 121 -9.16 10.05 -1.93
N THR A 122 -10.30 10.20 -2.59
CA THR A 122 -11.06 9.01 -2.99
C THR A 122 -10.32 8.23 -4.07
N TYR A 123 -10.61 6.94 -4.21
CA TYR A 123 -9.92 6.09 -5.17
C TYR A 123 -10.89 5.22 -5.97
N THR A 124 -10.34 4.58 -7.00
CA THR A 124 -11.03 3.68 -7.93
C THR A 124 -10.07 2.62 -8.45
N GLN A 125 -10.60 1.63 -9.18
CA GLN A 125 -9.81 0.56 -9.81
C GLN A 125 -8.89 -0.12 -8.79
N GLU A 126 -9.46 -0.44 -7.64
CA GLU A 126 -8.76 -1.14 -6.57
C GLU A 126 -8.58 -2.61 -6.95
N VAL A 127 -7.34 -3.08 -6.87
CA VAL A 127 -6.95 -4.43 -7.22
C VAL A 127 -5.96 -4.94 -6.17
N ALA A 128 -6.18 -6.16 -5.68
CA ALA A 128 -5.27 -6.83 -4.76
C ALA A 128 -5.12 -8.30 -5.15
N HIS A 129 -3.89 -8.81 -5.07
CA HIS A 129 -3.55 -10.21 -5.22
C HIS A 129 -2.34 -10.53 -4.34
N PRO A 130 -1.99 -11.81 -4.10
CA PRO A 130 -0.83 -12.14 -3.26
C PRO A 130 0.43 -11.36 -3.65
N GLY A 131 0.96 -10.58 -2.70
CA GLY A 131 2.15 -9.76 -2.89
C GLY A 131 1.97 -8.44 -3.66
N TYR A 132 0.74 -8.01 -3.98
CA TYR A 132 0.49 -6.77 -4.74
C TYR A 132 -0.82 -6.08 -4.38
N TYR A 133 -0.80 -4.75 -4.37
CA TYR A 133 -1.99 -3.90 -4.30
C TYR A 133 -1.85 -2.71 -5.25
N SER A 134 -2.97 -2.26 -5.84
CA SER A 134 -3.03 -1.08 -6.71
C SER A 134 -4.36 -0.37 -6.57
N ASN A 135 -4.34 0.97 -6.71
CA ASN A 135 -5.54 1.77 -6.89
C ASN A 135 -5.23 3.01 -7.76
N ILE A 136 -6.26 3.78 -8.09
CA ILE A 136 -6.13 5.09 -8.74
C ILE A 136 -6.71 6.17 -7.83
N LEU A 137 -5.88 7.13 -7.44
CA LEU A 137 -6.28 8.29 -6.64
C LEU A 137 -7.02 9.29 -7.52
N LYS A 138 -8.34 9.41 -7.35
CA LYS A 138 -9.22 10.25 -8.18
C LYS A 138 -8.80 11.72 -8.18
N LYS A 139 -8.46 12.27 -7.01
CA LYS A 139 -8.10 13.68 -6.85
C LYS A 139 -6.88 14.06 -7.69
N TYR A 140 -5.94 13.14 -7.84
CA TYR A 140 -4.63 13.43 -8.45
C TYR A 140 -4.41 12.77 -9.81
N GLY A 141 -5.28 11.84 -10.22
CA GLY A 141 -5.05 11.01 -11.41
C GLY A 141 -3.78 10.16 -11.31
N ILE A 142 -3.42 9.72 -10.09
CA ILE A 142 -2.21 8.93 -9.83
C ILE A 142 -2.58 7.45 -9.73
N LYS A 143 -1.95 6.61 -10.55
CA LYS A 143 -1.97 5.15 -10.32
C LYS A 143 -0.93 4.81 -9.26
N THR A 144 -1.35 4.08 -8.24
CA THR A 144 -0.48 3.55 -7.20
C THR A 144 -0.34 2.05 -7.35
N GLU A 145 0.86 1.53 -7.12
CA GLU A 145 1.16 0.10 -7.15
C GLU A 145 2.15 -0.18 -6.02
N VAL A 146 1.88 -1.16 -5.16
CA VAL A 146 2.77 -1.56 -4.08
C VAL A 146 3.01 -3.06 -4.07
N SER A 147 4.21 -3.45 -3.67
CA SER A 147 4.62 -4.83 -3.44
C SER A 147 5.54 -4.90 -2.22
N ALA A 148 5.84 -6.12 -1.75
CA ALA A 148 6.72 -6.33 -0.60
C ALA A 148 7.63 -7.54 -0.80
N THR A 149 8.82 -7.46 -0.23
CA THR A 149 9.67 -8.61 0.08
C THR A 149 9.52 -8.97 1.57
N THR A 150 10.39 -9.84 2.10
CA THR A 150 10.35 -10.20 3.51
C THR A 150 10.54 -9.01 4.45
N ARG A 151 11.27 -7.95 4.05
CA ARG A 151 11.61 -6.80 4.92
C ARG A 151 11.54 -5.43 4.23
N VAL A 152 11.22 -5.38 2.93
CA VAL A 152 11.24 -4.14 2.14
C VAL A 152 9.92 -3.97 1.40
N GLY A 153 9.34 -2.76 1.50
CA GLY A 153 8.21 -2.35 0.68
C GLY A 153 8.70 -1.65 -0.58
N VAL A 154 8.02 -1.86 -1.69
CA VAL A 154 8.30 -1.16 -2.95
C VAL A 154 7.02 -0.51 -3.43
N SER A 155 7.05 0.82 -3.59
CA SER A 155 5.92 1.60 -4.10
C SER A 155 6.28 2.25 -5.43
N LYS A 156 5.39 2.11 -6.41
CA LYS A 156 5.48 2.74 -7.72
C LYS A 156 4.27 3.63 -7.91
N PHE A 157 4.53 4.90 -8.17
CA PHE A 157 3.50 5.90 -8.40
C PHE A 157 3.64 6.46 -9.81
N THR A 158 2.56 6.37 -10.58
CA THR A 158 2.50 6.91 -11.95
C THR A 158 1.75 8.23 -11.90
N PHE A 159 2.49 9.32 -12.02
CA PHE A 159 1.97 10.69 -11.95
C PHE A 159 1.52 11.19 -13.33
N PRO A 160 0.50 12.08 -13.39
CA PRO A 160 0.29 12.90 -14.56
C PRO A 160 1.46 13.88 -14.77
N LYS A 161 1.51 14.54 -15.92
CA LYS A 161 2.47 15.64 -16.15
C LYS A 161 2.23 16.76 -15.15
N GLY A 162 3.29 17.30 -14.57
CA GLY A 162 3.22 18.44 -13.65
C GLY A 162 4.06 18.25 -12.39
N GLN A 163 3.65 18.93 -11.32
CA GLN A 163 4.29 18.82 -10.01
C GLN A 163 3.87 17.51 -9.33
N ALA A 164 4.84 16.78 -8.81
CA ALA A 164 4.64 15.53 -8.07
C ALA A 164 5.26 15.65 -6.68
N ASN A 165 4.53 15.22 -5.66
CA ASN A 165 5.00 15.20 -4.28
C ASN A 165 4.91 13.77 -3.72
N ILE A 166 5.83 13.45 -2.82
CA ILE A 166 5.82 12.24 -2.00
C ILE A 166 5.83 12.70 -0.55
N LEU A 167 4.79 12.34 0.19
CA LEU A 167 4.67 12.64 1.61
C LEU A 167 4.92 11.35 2.40
N LEU A 168 5.78 11.42 3.41
CA LEU A 168 5.91 10.39 4.43
C LEU A 168 5.37 10.97 5.75
N ASN A 169 4.09 10.75 6.02
CA ASN A 169 3.45 11.23 7.24
C ASN A 169 3.84 10.31 8.41
N LEU A 170 4.61 10.88 9.33
CA LEU A 170 5.07 10.24 10.56
C LEU A 170 4.31 10.71 11.81
N GLY A 171 3.44 11.72 11.66
CA GLY A 171 2.59 12.22 12.73
C GLY A 171 1.34 11.39 12.96
N GLU A 172 0.91 10.65 11.93
CA GLU A 172 -0.33 9.86 11.95
C GLU A 172 -0.09 8.35 11.71
N GLY A 173 -1.04 7.53 12.14
CA GLY A 173 -1.00 6.06 12.08
C GLY A 173 -2.16 5.43 12.86
N LEU A 174 -2.14 4.12 13.08
CA LEU A 174 -3.21 3.39 13.81
C LEU A 174 -3.20 3.61 15.32
N THR A 175 -2.07 3.97 15.91
CA THR A 175 -1.90 4.10 17.37
C THR A 175 -1.45 5.50 17.71
N ASN A 176 -1.60 5.88 18.98
CA ASN A 176 -1.08 7.17 19.45
C ASN A 176 0.45 7.27 19.25
N GLU A 177 0.85 8.22 18.40
CA GLU A 177 2.23 8.57 18.17
C GLU A 177 2.81 9.43 19.28
N THR A 178 4.06 9.13 19.67
CA THR A 178 4.77 9.91 20.69
C THR A 178 5.99 10.67 20.14
N GLY A 179 6.40 10.38 18.90
CA GLY A 179 7.46 11.13 18.21
C GLY A 179 8.07 10.39 17.01
N ALA A 180 8.84 11.12 16.22
CA ALA A 180 9.58 10.58 15.10
C ALA A 180 10.88 11.37 14.85
N THR A 181 11.86 10.70 14.24
CA THR A 181 13.12 11.30 13.81
C THR A 181 13.31 11.05 12.32
N VAL A 182 13.83 12.03 11.57
CA VAL A 182 14.16 11.88 10.15
C VAL A 182 15.46 12.59 9.82
N ARG A 183 16.35 11.90 9.11
CA ARG A 183 17.62 12.44 8.62
C ARG A 183 17.73 12.20 7.12
N TYR A 184 18.15 13.24 6.38
CA TYR A 184 18.59 13.08 5.00
C TYR A 184 19.98 12.46 4.96
N VAL A 185 20.11 11.28 4.36
CA VAL A 185 21.38 10.58 4.18
C VAL A 185 22.03 10.99 2.87
N SER A 186 21.22 11.21 1.83
CA SER A 186 21.67 11.69 0.52
C SER A 186 20.56 12.52 -0.16
N ASP A 187 20.74 12.83 -1.45
CA ASP A 187 19.72 13.49 -2.26
C ASP A 187 18.48 12.62 -2.52
N THR A 188 18.58 11.31 -2.34
CA THR A 188 17.52 10.34 -2.64
C THR A 188 17.25 9.35 -1.51
N GLU A 189 17.88 9.52 -0.35
CA GLU A 189 17.75 8.61 0.79
C GLU A 189 17.48 9.39 2.09
N ILE A 190 16.49 8.91 2.84
CA ILE A 190 16.24 9.29 4.22
C ILE A 190 16.25 8.06 5.11
N GLU A 191 16.59 8.28 6.37
CA GLU A 191 16.44 7.28 7.43
C GLU A 191 15.78 7.92 8.64
N GLY A 192 15.23 7.10 9.51
CA GLY A 192 14.56 7.60 10.69
C GLY A 192 14.00 6.53 11.58
N SER A 193 13.22 7.00 12.54
CA SER A 193 12.45 6.16 13.43
C SER A 193 11.10 6.80 13.74
N LYS A 194 10.11 5.98 14.04
CA LYS A 194 8.83 6.41 14.59
C LYS A 194 8.57 5.64 15.88
N LEU A 195 8.20 6.37 16.92
CA LEU A 195 7.88 5.83 18.23
C LEU A 195 6.41 5.44 18.27
N LEU A 196 6.15 4.14 18.38
CA LEU A 196 4.81 3.59 18.55
C LEU A 196 4.47 3.44 20.03
N GLY A 197 3.19 3.55 20.35
CA GLY A 197 2.67 3.21 21.68
C GLY A 197 2.67 1.71 21.96
N SER A 198 2.05 1.31 23.06
CA SER A 198 1.94 -0.09 23.47
C SER A 198 0.79 -0.81 22.79
N PHE A 199 0.98 -2.12 22.53
CA PHE A 199 -0.07 -3.02 22.09
C PHE A 199 -1.31 -2.98 23.02
N CYS A 200 -2.48 -2.74 22.44
CA CYS A 200 -3.77 -2.60 23.13
C CYS A 200 -3.81 -1.55 24.26
N TYR A 201 -2.91 -0.56 24.26
CA TYR A 201 -2.83 0.48 25.30
C TYR A 201 -2.69 -0.07 26.73
N THR A 202 -2.15 -1.29 26.86
CA THR A 202 -2.02 -1.99 28.16
C THR A 202 -0.90 -1.39 29.02
N ASN A 203 0.09 -0.76 28.41
CA ASN A 203 1.15 -0.05 29.10
C ASN A 203 1.43 1.29 28.42
N ASN A 204 0.74 2.33 28.84
CA ASN A 204 0.87 3.69 28.27
C ASN A 204 2.28 4.31 28.39
N GLN A 205 3.22 3.64 29.08
CA GLN A 205 4.62 4.07 29.17
C GLN A 205 5.55 3.29 28.24
N ALA A 206 5.10 2.15 27.68
CA ALA A 206 5.90 1.37 26.75
C ALA A 206 5.86 2.00 25.36
N VAL A 207 7.05 2.35 24.87
CA VAL A 207 7.25 2.96 23.55
C VAL A 207 8.28 2.15 22.80
N TYR A 208 7.96 1.77 21.56
CA TYR A 208 8.84 0.96 20.73
C TYR A 208 9.19 1.70 19.44
N PRO A 209 10.49 1.84 19.09
CA PRO A 209 10.88 2.45 17.83
C PRO A 209 10.75 1.48 16.67
N ILE A 210 10.10 1.93 15.59
CA ILE A 210 10.27 1.34 14.26
C ILE A 210 11.27 2.17 13.49
N PHE A 211 12.39 1.56 13.12
CA PHE A 211 13.39 2.18 12.26
C PHE A 211 13.05 1.97 10.79
N PHE A 212 13.35 2.96 9.96
CA PHE A 212 13.14 2.87 8.52
C PHE A 212 14.27 3.54 7.73
N VAL A 213 14.43 3.07 6.50
CA VAL A 213 15.17 3.73 5.43
C VAL A 213 14.24 3.82 4.23
N MET A 214 14.12 5.00 3.63
CA MET A 214 13.35 5.23 2.42
C MET A 214 14.23 5.80 1.33
N ARG A 215 14.16 5.19 0.15
CA ARG A 215 14.85 5.65 -1.06
C ARG A 215 13.83 6.07 -2.11
N VAL A 216 14.10 7.18 -2.78
CA VAL A 216 13.36 7.61 -3.97
C VAL A 216 14.21 7.42 -5.22
N ASN A 217 13.59 7.06 -6.34
CA ASN A 217 14.32 6.84 -7.59
C ASN A 217 14.66 8.13 -8.35
N LYS A 218 14.13 9.28 -7.91
CA LYS A 218 14.37 10.60 -8.50
C LYS A 218 14.76 11.59 -7.41
N LYS A 219 15.80 12.38 -7.67
CA LYS A 219 16.21 13.49 -6.80
C LYS A 219 15.07 14.53 -6.71
N PRO A 220 14.52 14.81 -5.52
CA PRO A 220 13.53 15.85 -5.34
C PRO A 220 14.12 17.23 -5.64
N SER A 221 13.37 18.10 -6.32
CA SER A 221 13.77 19.50 -6.53
C SER A 221 13.65 20.33 -5.24
N LYS A 222 12.77 19.91 -4.33
CA LYS A 222 12.59 20.46 -2.98
C LYS A 222 12.34 19.32 -2.00
N ARG A 223 12.76 19.51 -0.76
CA ARG A 223 12.55 18.58 0.37
C ARG A 223 12.44 19.39 1.66
N GLY A 224 11.71 18.87 2.64
CA GLY A 224 11.57 19.52 3.94
C GLY A 224 10.78 18.67 4.92
N TYR A 225 10.59 19.22 6.11
CA TYR A 225 9.79 18.65 7.18
C TYR A 225 8.56 19.52 7.41
N TRP A 226 7.49 18.92 7.93
CA TRP A 226 6.34 19.64 8.47
C TRP A 226 6.01 19.11 9.86
N LYS A 227 5.24 19.89 10.62
CA LYS A 227 4.69 19.54 11.92
C LYS A 227 3.24 19.96 11.95
#